data_AF-A0A7W0TA42-F1
#
_entry.id   AF-A0A7W0TA42-F1
#
_cell.length_a   1.000
_cell.length_b   1.000
_cell.length_c   1.000
_cell.angle_alpha   90.00
_cell.angle_beta   90.00
_cell.angle_gamma   90.00
#
_symmetry.space_group_name_H-M   'P 1'
#
loop_
_entity.id
_entity.type
_entity.pdbx_description
1 polymer ?
#
loop_
_entity_poly.entity_id
_entity_poly.type
_entity_poly.pdbx_seq_one_letter_code
_entity_poly.pdbx_strand_id
1 'polypeptide(L)'
;MSAPDVTYADEAALVRVCADADGLRFLRDGFAYTAQDDRLFALGWPHARILDADHEDADDPMTPLEEMLEDEENRPYEQVWPLEVARRFVRVLGAREQRASTASLAAVAKRGEPVTAAEARELVTNAVTRIGYNEGDLVEHFVLLLEAMVGAEPVLEAAIDAFERLAPGAWASRNADAGEVLFELGFILLRAPGAIAVTYRRRLADLWSRITTGGRPESEQADALDAVVNNAEGATRAGGKARDMYAHVTGAPELLAKVVRESEYIPDARFIFLGGEGVLAELARQWKDWDAATFLADLGRIRGPGVVEIVRAMSVRSDAKPEAKAWLRDHAGGAIPAKSEAATKAATGAKAKAAKPAGAKAKAAKPAGAKARAAKPAGAKAKAKPAAKAKARRT
;
A
#
# COMPACT_ATOMS: atom_id res chain seq x y z
N MET A 1 -0.66 8.61 -36.21
CA MET A 1 -1.98 8.71 -35.57
C MET A 1 -1.82 9.55 -34.31
N SER A 2 -2.82 10.29 -33.88
CA SER A 2 -2.84 10.82 -32.51
C SER A 2 -2.80 9.64 -31.54
N ALA A 3 -2.16 9.79 -30.38
CA ALA A 3 -2.41 8.87 -29.28
C ALA A 3 -3.90 8.96 -28.90
N PRO A 4 -4.53 7.86 -28.46
CA PRO A 4 -5.83 7.97 -27.80
C PRO A 4 -5.69 8.84 -26.55
N ASP A 5 -6.78 9.48 -26.14
CA ASP A 5 -6.83 10.09 -24.81
C ASP A 5 -6.87 8.95 -23.78
N VAL A 6 -5.75 8.79 -23.04
CA VAL A 6 -5.56 7.67 -22.10
C VAL A 6 -6.04 8.03 -20.69
N THR A 7 -6.53 9.25 -20.48
CA THR A 7 -6.93 9.78 -19.18
C THR A 7 -7.97 8.86 -18.51
N TYR A 8 -7.63 8.30 -17.35
CA TYR A 8 -8.55 7.51 -16.53
C TYR A 8 -9.56 8.43 -15.80
N ALA A 9 -10.42 9.12 -16.55
CA ALA A 9 -11.33 10.14 -16.02
C ALA A 9 -12.40 9.58 -15.04
N ASP A 10 -12.77 8.31 -15.20
CA ASP A 10 -13.70 7.59 -14.33
C ASP A 10 -13.41 6.07 -14.37
N GLU A 11 -14.01 5.29 -13.46
CA GLU A 11 -13.84 3.83 -13.40
C GLU A 11 -14.22 3.10 -14.70
N ALA A 12 -15.26 3.57 -15.40
CA ALA A 12 -15.68 3.00 -16.68
C ALA A 12 -14.78 3.47 -17.84
N ALA A 13 -14.11 4.61 -17.73
CA ALA A 13 -13.01 5.02 -18.60
C ALA A 13 -11.80 4.10 -18.42
N LEU A 14 -11.37 3.82 -17.19
CA LEU A 14 -10.33 2.83 -16.89
C LEU A 14 -10.68 1.45 -17.49
N VAL A 15 -11.88 0.92 -17.24
CA VAL A 15 -12.34 -0.38 -17.79
C VAL A 15 -12.48 -0.36 -19.32
N ARG A 16 -12.74 0.79 -19.95
CA ARG A 16 -12.75 0.96 -21.41
C ARG A 16 -11.35 1.01 -22.03
N VAL A 17 -10.42 1.73 -21.40
CA VAL A 17 -9.04 1.89 -21.90
C VAL A 17 -8.27 0.57 -21.74
N CYS A 18 -8.45 -0.13 -20.63
CA CYS A 18 -7.82 -1.42 -20.35
C CYS A 18 -8.62 -2.64 -20.86
N ALA A 19 -9.42 -2.49 -21.92
CA ALA A 19 -10.33 -3.53 -22.40
C ALA A 19 -9.64 -4.79 -22.99
N ASP A 20 -8.35 -4.73 -23.32
CA ASP A 20 -7.52 -5.83 -23.81
C ASP A 20 -6.31 -6.14 -22.89
N ALA A 21 -6.38 -5.68 -21.64
CA ALA A 21 -5.28 -5.73 -20.70
C ALA A 21 -4.97 -7.13 -20.14
N ASP A 22 -3.70 -7.40 -19.85
CA ASP A 22 -3.19 -8.69 -19.35
C ASP A 22 -3.86 -9.15 -18.05
N GLY A 23 -4.31 -8.21 -17.20
CA GLY A 23 -4.99 -8.50 -15.94
C GLY A 23 -6.37 -9.14 -16.10
N LEU A 24 -7.06 -8.90 -17.23
CA LEU A 24 -8.40 -9.44 -17.48
C LEU A 24 -8.42 -10.97 -17.63
N ARG A 25 -7.27 -11.64 -17.85
CA ARG A 25 -7.17 -13.11 -17.80
C ARG A 25 -7.34 -13.69 -16.39
N PHE A 26 -7.33 -12.85 -15.35
CA PHE A 26 -7.59 -13.22 -13.96
C PHE A 26 -9.02 -12.87 -13.51
N LEU A 27 -9.90 -12.44 -14.42
CA LEU A 27 -11.29 -12.07 -14.13
C LEU A 27 -12.03 -13.19 -13.37
N ARG A 28 -12.80 -12.79 -12.34
CA ARG A 28 -13.57 -13.69 -11.48
C ARG A 28 -15.05 -13.31 -11.52
N ASP A 29 -15.77 -13.77 -12.55
CA ASP A 29 -17.19 -13.42 -12.75
C ASP A 29 -18.04 -13.66 -11.49
N GLY A 30 -18.67 -12.59 -10.98
CA GLY A 30 -19.52 -12.62 -9.80
C GLY A 30 -18.79 -12.65 -8.45
N PHE A 31 -17.50 -12.31 -8.42
CA PHE A 31 -16.76 -12.05 -7.17
C PHE A 31 -17.24 -10.77 -6.47
N ALA A 32 -17.65 -9.78 -7.25
CA ALA A 32 -18.23 -8.52 -6.80
C ALA A 32 -19.75 -8.46 -7.04
N TYR A 33 -20.37 -7.34 -6.67
CA TYR A 33 -21.79 -7.09 -6.96
C TYR A 33 -22.05 -6.67 -8.41
N THR A 34 -21.05 -6.12 -9.12
CA THR A 34 -21.16 -5.74 -10.53
C THR A 34 -20.02 -6.32 -11.38
N ALA A 35 -20.31 -6.54 -12.68
CA ALA A 35 -19.30 -6.94 -13.66
C ALA A 35 -18.31 -5.81 -14.03
N GLN A 36 -18.51 -4.58 -13.53
CA GLN A 36 -17.51 -3.51 -13.58
C GLN A 36 -16.49 -3.71 -12.46
N ASP A 37 -16.95 -3.93 -11.22
CA ASP A 37 -16.08 -4.21 -10.08
C ASP A 37 -15.24 -5.48 -10.28
N ASP A 38 -15.83 -6.56 -10.84
CA ASP A 38 -15.08 -7.79 -11.19
C ASP A 38 -13.87 -7.47 -12.11
N ARG A 39 -14.03 -6.51 -13.03
CA ARG A 39 -12.95 -6.05 -13.94
C ARG A 39 -11.99 -5.09 -13.26
N LEU A 40 -12.47 -4.13 -12.46
CA LEU A 40 -11.63 -3.22 -11.69
C LEU A 40 -10.67 -4.01 -10.79
N PHE A 41 -11.19 -5.00 -10.06
CA PHE A 41 -10.35 -5.89 -9.25
C PHE A 41 -9.37 -6.69 -10.09
N ALA A 42 -9.75 -7.22 -11.26
CA ALA A 42 -8.84 -7.92 -12.17
C ALA A 42 -7.69 -7.00 -12.66
N LEU A 43 -8.00 -5.72 -12.94
CA LEU A 43 -7.10 -4.63 -13.32
C LEU A 43 -6.30 -4.04 -12.15
N GLY A 44 -6.44 -4.56 -10.92
CA GLY A 44 -5.60 -4.21 -9.77
C GLY A 44 -6.21 -3.24 -8.76
N TRP A 45 -7.47 -2.82 -8.89
CA TRP A 45 -8.14 -1.95 -7.91
C TRP A 45 -7.98 -2.46 -6.46
N PRO A 46 -7.63 -1.60 -5.47
CA PRO A 46 -7.60 -0.13 -5.52
C PRO A 46 -6.31 0.51 -6.06
N HIS A 47 -5.33 -0.26 -6.53
CA HIS A 47 -4.03 0.20 -7.03
C HIS A 47 -4.10 0.75 -8.46
N ALA A 48 -5.06 1.63 -8.71
CA ALA A 48 -5.19 2.47 -9.90
C ALA A 48 -5.53 3.90 -9.44
N ARG A 49 -5.40 4.89 -10.33
CA ARG A 49 -5.77 6.28 -10.03
C ARG A 49 -6.73 6.82 -11.08
N ILE A 50 -7.78 7.48 -10.62
CA ILE A 50 -8.79 8.16 -11.42
C ILE A 50 -8.49 9.65 -11.39
N LEU A 51 -8.59 10.31 -12.54
CA LEU A 51 -8.21 11.71 -12.74
C LEU A 51 -9.44 12.56 -13.04
N ASP A 52 -10.05 13.08 -11.98
CA ASP A 52 -11.23 13.93 -12.07
C ASP A 52 -10.84 15.34 -12.53
N ALA A 53 -11.44 15.80 -13.64
CA ALA A 53 -11.21 17.12 -14.21
C ALA A 53 -12.19 18.18 -13.67
N ASP A 54 -13.31 17.77 -13.06
CA ASP A 54 -14.39 18.61 -12.56
C ASP A 54 -14.42 18.67 -11.01
N HIS A 55 -13.39 18.14 -10.34
CA HIS A 55 -13.22 18.13 -8.89
C HIS A 55 -13.15 19.55 -8.30
N GLU A 56 -13.65 19.76 -7.07
CA GLU A 56 -13.73 21.10 -6.46
C GLU A 56 -12.36 21.80 -6.30
N ASP A 57 -11.32 21.04 -5.95
CA ASP A 57 -9.93 21.50 -5.89
C ASP A 57 -9.28 21.86 -7.25
N ALA A 58 -9.98 21.72 -8.37
CA ALA A 58 -9.44 22.11 -9.67
C ALA A 58 -9.31 23.64 -9.84
N ASP A 59 -10.08 24.43 -9.06
CA ASP A 59 -10.02 25.91 -9.05
C ASP A 59 -8.79 26.45 -8.27
N ASP A 60 -8.33 25.75 -7.22
CA ASP A 60 -7.06 26.02 -6.52
C ASP A 60 -6.25 24.73 -6.30
N PRO A 61 -5.57 24.21 -7.34
CA PRO A 61 -4.77 22.99 -7.25
C PRO A 61 -3.39 23.22 -6.59
N MET A 62 -3.16 24.38 -5.97
CA MET A 62 -1.94 24.68 -5.21
C MET A 62 -2.11 24.41 -3.72
N THR A 63 -3.23 24.83 -3.12
CA THR A 63 -3.49 24.64 -1.68
C THR A 63 -3.36 23.17 -1.24
N PRO A 64 -4.10 22.18 -1.80
CA PRO A 64 -3.98 20.78 -1.38
C PRO A 64 -2.64 20.15 -1.80
N LEU A 65 -1.98 20.68 -2.83
CA LEU A 65 -0.63 20.24 -3.21
C LEU A 65 0.40 20.68 -2.17
N GLU A 66 0.30 21.90 -1.64
CA GLU A 66 1.17 22.40 -0.58
C GLU A 66 0.89 21.65 0.73
N GLU A 67 -0.37 21.37 1.08
CA GLU A 67 -0.73 20.52 2.23
C GLU A 67 -0.12 19.11 2.16
N MET A 68 -0.30 18.39 1.04
CA MET A 68 0.29 17.04 0.83
C MET A 68 1.83 17.02 0.80
N LEU A 69 2.49 18.17 0.65
CA LEU A 69 3.95 18.29 0.64
C LEU A 69 4.52 18.73 1.99
N GLU A 70 3.68 19.28 2.89
CA GLU A 70 4.05 19.66 4.26
C GLU A 70 3.62 18.61 5.31
N ASP A 71 2.55 17.85 5.07
CA ASP A 71 2.02 16.81 5.98
C ASP A 71 1.80 15.47 5.25
N GLU A 72 2.65 14.49 5.54
CA GLU A 72 2.58 13.14 4.96
C GLU A 72 1.37 12.32 5.45
N GLU A 73 0.75 12.70 6.58
CA GLU A 73 -0.47 12.06 7.12
C GLU A 73 -1.75 12.65 6.48
N ASN A 74 -1.72 13.92 6.04
CA ASN A 74 -2.88 14.59 5.42
C ASN A 74 -2.93 14.38 3.89
N ARG A 75 -3.31 13.17 3.46
CA ARG A 75 -3.52 12.85 2.04
C ARG A 75 -5.02 12.74 1.72
N PRO A 76 -5.67 13.79 1.18
CA PRO A 76 -7.11 13.76 0.87
C PRO A 76 -7.46 12.85 -0.31
N TYR A 77 -6.49 12.41 -1.11
CA TYR A 77 -6.71 11.67 -2.35
C TYR A 77 -6.08 10.27 -2.32
N GLU A 78 -6.90 9.23 -2.11
CA GLU A 78 -6.46 7.84 -2.33
C GLU A 78 -6.54 7.49 -3.82
N GLN A 79 -7.71 7.04 -4.33
CA GLN A 79 -7.87 6.55 -5.70
C GLN A 79 -8.34 7.64 -6.68
N VAL A 80 -9.19 8.59 -6.26
CA VAL A 80 -9.65 9.71 -7.11
C VAL A 80 -8.83 10.95 -6.81
N TRP A 81 -8.29 11.58 -7.85
CA TRP A 81 -7.38 12.73 -7.77
C TRP A 81 -7.85 13.87 -8.68
N PRO A 82 -7.78 15.14 -8.23
CA PRO A 82 -7.96 16.28 -9.12
C PRO A 82 -6.85 16.29 -10.18
N LEU A 83 -7.23 16.29 -11.47
CA LEU A 83 -6.31 16.19 -12.60
C LEU A 83 -5.24 17.29 -12.58
N GLU A 84 -5.61 18.51 -12.20
CA GLU A 84 -4.67 19.63 -12.07
C GLU A 84 -3.70 19.47 -10.88
N VAL A 85 -4.15 18.93 -9.74
CA VAL A 85 -3.27 18.60 -8.61
C VAL A 85 -2.31 17.48 -9.00
N ALA A 86 -2.81 16.40 -9.58
CA ALA A 86 -2.02 15.24 -10.01
C ALA A 86 -0.86 15.63 -10.96
N ARG A 87 -1.13 16.46 -11.97
CA ARG A 87 -0.12 16.98 -12.92
C ARG A 87 1.02 17.73 -12.22
N ARG A 88 0.70 18.48 -11.16
CA ARG A 88 1.69 19.28 -10.42
C ARG A 88 2.45 18.41 -9.42
N PHE A 89 1.75 17.52 -8.72
CA PHE A 89 2.31 16.53 -7.79
C PHE A 89 3.40 15.67 -8.45
N VAL A 90 3.11 15.02 -9.59
CA VAL A 90 4.11 14.17 -10.25
C VAL A 90 5.33 14.96 -10.75
N ARG A 91 5.13 16.21 -11.15
CA ARG A 91 6.22 17.12 -11.55
C ARG A 91 7.08 17.53 -10.37
N VAL A 92 6.47 17.90 -9.23
CA VAL A 92 7.21 18.28 -8.02
C VAL A 92 8.04 17.09 -7.52
N LEU A 93 7.45 15.90 -7.38
CA LEU A 93 8.18 14.71 -6.95
C LEU A 93 9.29 14.34 -7.94
N GLY A 94 9.00 14.23 -9.23
CA GLY A 94 10.01 13.94 -10.25
C GLY A 94 11.11 15.02 -10.38
N ALA A 95 10.89 16.25 -9.88
CA ALA A 95 11.89 17.33 -9.81
C ALA A 95 12.58 17.50 -8.44
N ARG A 96 12.11 16.83 -7.37
CA ARG A 96 12.64 16.92 -5.99
C ARG A 96 13.99 16.19 -5.82
N GLU A 97 15.02 16.68 -6.51
CA GLU A 97 16.40 16.31 -6.20
C GLU A 97 16.75 16.63 -4.75
N GLN A 98 17.71 15.92 -4.15
CA GLN A 98 18.30 16.22 -2.83
C GLN A 98 18.87 17.65 -2.67
N ARG A 99 18.87 18.47 -3.74
CA ARG A 99 19.36 19.86 -3.76
C ARG A 99 18.44 20.82 -4.53
N ALA A 100 17.24 20.39 -4.92
CA ALA A 100 16.23 21.28 -5.49
C ALA A 100 15.86 22.34 -4.43
N SER A 101 15.96 23.63 -4.79
CA SER A 101 15.56 24.70 -3.87
C SER A 101 14.03 24.83 -3.84
N THR A 102 13.48 25.32 -2.73
CA THR A 102 12.03 25.60 -2.60
C THR A 102 11.52 26.49 -3.75
N ALA A 103 12.32 27.46 -4.20
CA ALA A 103 12.01 28.30 -5.35
C ALA A 103 11.98 27.54 -6.69
N SER A 104 12.77 26.47 -6.84
CA SER A 104 12.71 25.56 -7.99
C SER A 104 11.43 24.73 -7.98
N LEU A 105 11.06 24.15 -6.81
CA LEU A 105 9.84 23.36 -6.68
C LEU A 105 8.59 24.22 -6.88
N ALA A 106 8.55 25.43 -6.34
CA ALA A 106 7.46 26.40 -6.54
C ALA A 106 7.36 26.95 -7.99
N ALA A 107 8.41 26.79 -8.81
CA ALA A 107 8.35 27.06 -10.25
C ALA A 107 7.82 25.84 -11.02
N VAL A 108 8.19 24.63 -10.61
CA VAL A 108 7.71 23.37 -11.19
C VAL A 108 6.22 23.13 -10.89
N ALA A 109 5.76 23.42 -9.67
CA ALA A 109 4.37 23.29 -9.25
C ALA A 109 3.38 24.19 -10.03
N LYS A 110 3.87 25.23 -10.70
CA LYS A 110 3.02 26.14 -11.50
C LYS A 110 2.75 25.63 -12.93
N ARG A 111 3.25 24.45 -13.27
CA ARG A 111 3.08 23.79 -14.57
C ARG A 111 1.82 22.92 -14.56
N GLY A 112 0.72 23.45 -15.10
CA GLY A 112 -0.57 22.75 -15.24
C GLY A 112 -0.81 22.09 -16.60
N GLU A 113 0.07 22.29 -17.58
CA GLU A 113 -0.08 21.70 -18.92
C GLU A 113 -0.11 20.15 -18.87
N PRO A 114 -0.76 19.45 -19.82
CA PRO A 114 -0.77 17.98 -19.82
C PRO A 114 0.64 17.38 -19.77
N VAL A 115 0.84 16.36 -18.92
CA VAL A 115 2.10 15.62 -18.86
C VAL A 115 2.27 14.83 -20.16
N THR A 116 3.42 14.96 -20.81
CA THR A 116 3.69 14.23 -22.06
C THR A 116 4.41 12.91 -21.78
N ALA A 117 4.32 11.93 -22.70
CA ALA A 117 5.08 10.68 -22.58
C ALA A 117 6.61 10.90 -22.50
N ALA A 118 7.14 11.97 -23.11
CA ALA A 118 8.54 12.35 -22.99
C ALA A 118 8.88 12.89 -21.59
N GLU A 119 8.02 13.75 -21.04
CA GLU A 119 8.17 14.26 -19.67
C GLU A 119 8.01 13.14 -18.63
N ALA A 120 7.01 12.27 -18.76
CA ALA A 120 6.84 11.10 -17.90
C ALA A 120 8.10 10.22 -17.90
N ARG A 121 8.75 10.04 -19.06
CA ARG A 121 10.02 9.31 -19.17
C ARG A 121 11.15 9.98 -18.40
N GLU A 122 11.26 11.30 -18.42
CA GLU A 122 12.26 12.05 -17.63
C GLU A 122 11.96 11.95 -16.13
N LEU A 123 10.71 12.16 -15.71
CA LEU A 123 10.29 12.09 -14.31
C LEU A 123 10.56 10.69 -13.71
N VAL A 124 10.18 9.61 -14.41
CA VAL A 124 10.41 8.22 -13.98
C VAL A 124 11.91 7.88 -13.95
N THR A 125 12.69 8.35 -14.94
CA THR A 125 14.15 8.17 -14.93
C THR A 125 14.77 8.82 -13.70
N ASN A 126 14.30 10.02 -13.32
CA ASN A 126 14.76 10.72 -12.13
C ASN A 126 14.40 9.96 -10.83
N ALA A 127 13.21 9.39 -10.72
CA ALA A 127 12.82 8.58 -9.56
C ALA A 127 13.72 7.34 -9.42
N VAL A 128 13.86 6.54 -10.47
CA VAL A 128 14.64 5.28 -10.46
C VAL A 128 16.14 5.51 -10.21
N THR A 129 16.71 6.64 -10.66
CA THR A 129 18.16 6.91 -10.54
C THR A 129 18.56 7.74 -9.32
N ARG A 130 17.61 8.21 -8.51
CA ARG A 130 17.89 8.81 -7.19
C ARG A 130 18.38 7.77 -6.18
N ILE A 131 19.00 8.28 -5.12
CA ILE A 131 19.48 7.49 -3.98
C ILE A 131 19.10 8.24 -2.71
N GLY A 132 18.36 7.59 -1.80
CA GLY A 132 18.14 8.11 -0.45
C GLY A 132 17.14 9.26 -0.38
N TYR A 133 15.97 9.05 -0.98
CA TYR A 133 14.70 9.54 -0.47
C TYR A 133 14.13 8.48 0.49
N ASN A 134 13.15 8.83 1.33
CA ASN A 134 12.55 7.92 2.32
C ASN A 134 11.00 8.04 2.38
N GLU A 135 10.38 8.76 1.45
CA GLU A 135 8.93 9.05 1.42
C GLU A 135 8.24 8.03 0.50
N GLY A 136 8.44 6.73 0.79
CA GLY A 136 8.17 5.61 -0.13
C GLY A 136 6.74 5.60 -0.67
N ASP A 137 5.75 5.78 0.20
CA ASP A 137 4.33 5.83 -0.13
C ASP A 137 3.98 6.88 -1.20
N LEU A 138 4.73 7.99 -1.32
CA LEU A 138 4.47 9.00 -2.35
C LEU A 138 4.90 8.51 -3.75
N VAL A 139 5.78 7.51 -3.81
CA VAL A 139 6.26 6.90 -5.06
C VAL A 139 5.18 6.02 -5.69
N GLU A 140 4.34 5.35 -4.90
CA GLU A 140 3.13 4.64 -5.36
C GLU A 140 2.24 5.58 -6.17
N HIS A 141 1.76 6.65 -5.54
CA HIS A 141 0.93 7.66 -6.20
C HIS A 141 1.63 8.29 -7.41
N PHE A 142 2.93 8.61 -7.31
CA PHE A 142 3.70 9.17 -8.42
C PHE A 142 3.68 8.29 -9.68
N VAL A 143 3.92 6.98 -9.53
CA VAL A 143 3.95 6.05 -10.66
C VAL A 143 2.55 5.82 -11.24
N LEU A 144 1.56 5.61 -10.38
CA LEU A 144 0.17 5.35 -10.80
C LEU A 144 -0.51 6.57 -11.43
N LEU A 145 -0.23 7.78 -10.95
CA LEU A 145 -0.75 9.01 -11.58
C LEU A 145 -0.11 9.27 -12.95
N LEU A 146 1.17 8.92 -13.14
CA LEU A 146 1.79 8.96 -14.47
C LEU A 146 1.16 7.94 -15.42
N GLU A 147 0.87 6.72 -14.95
CA GLU A 147 0.13 5.74 -15.76
C GLU A 147 -1.25 6.29 -16.18
N ALA A 148 -2.00 6.86 -15.24
CA ALA A 148 -3.32 7.43 -15.50
C ALA A 148 -3.30 8.65 -16.46
N MET A 149 -2.15 9.33 -16.59
CA MET A 149 -1.97 10.49 -17.49
C MET A 149 -1.44 10.14 -18.88
N VAL A 150 -0.51 9.18 -19.01
CA VAL A 150 0.16 8.86 -20.30
C VAL A 150 0.02 7.41 -20.76
N GLY A 151 -0.62 6.56 -19.96
CA GLY A 151 -0.80 5.14 -20.22
C GLY A 151 0.33 4.24 -19.72
N ALA A 152 0.05 2.95 -19.66
CA ALA A 152 0.96 1.92 -19.18
C ALA A 152 2.27 1.79 -19.98
N GLU A 153 2.21 1.87 -21.32
CA GLU A 153 3.39 1.62 -22.16
C GLU A 153 4.54 2.64 -21.95
N PRO A 154 4.33 3.97 -21.98
CA PRO A 154 5.40 4.93 -21.73
C PRO A 154 6.03 4.82 -20.34
N VAL A 155 5.24 4.49 -19.30
CA VAL A 155 5.73 4.34 -17.93
C VAL A 155 6.56 3.07 -17.77
N LEU A 156 6.07 1.94 -18.32
CA LEU A 156 6.84 0.68 -18.37
C LEU A 156 8.15 0.85 -19.14
N GLU A 157 8.12 1.51 -20.30
CA GLU A 157 9.32 1.75 -21.10
C GLU A 157 10.33 2.60 -20.33
N ALA A 158 9.89 3.70 -19.72
CA ALA A 158 10.75 4.62 -18.98
C ALA A 158 11.40 3.99 -17.75
N ALA A 159 10.61 3.29 -16.92
CA ALA A 159 11.11 2.64 -15.72
C ALA A 159 12.13 1.56 -16.10
N ILE A 160 11.80 0.68 -17.04
CA ILE A 160 12.66 -0.44 -17.42
C ILE A 160 13.93 0.06 -18.13
N ASP A 161 13.83 1.10 -18.97
CA ASP A 161 15.00 1.79 -19.53
C ASP A 161 15.94 2.34 -18.45
N ALA A 162 15.40 2.87 -17.35
CA ALA A 162 16.21 3.39 -16.24
C ALA A 162 16.84 2.25 -15.43
N PHE A 163 16.09 1.21 -15.08
CA PHE A 163 16.60 0.03 -14.36
C PHE A 163 17.67 -0.73 -15.15
N GLU A 164 17.52 -0.86 -16.47
CA GLU A 164 18.51 -1.50 -17.35
C GLU A 164 19.84 -0.72 -17.45
N ARG A 165 19.85 0.56 -17.05
CA ARG A 165 21.04 1.43 -17.02
C ARG A 165 21.72 1.50 -15.65
N LEU A 166 21.11 0.95 -14.59
CA LEU A 166 21.71 0.94 -13.25
C LEU A 166 22.99 0.10 -13.23
N ALA A 167 24.05 0.64 -12.64
CA ALA A 167 25.30 -0.10 -12.43
C ALA A 167 25.06 -1.30 -11.49
N PRO A 168 25.76 -2.45 -11.64
CA PRO A 168 25.52 -3.64 -10.83
C PRO A 168 25.53 -3.43 -9.32
N GLY A 169 26.37 -2.51 -8.81
CA GLY A 169 26.41 -2.16 -7.38
C GLY A 169 25.15 -1.45 -6.86
N ALA A 170 24.38 -0.77 -7.72
CA ALA A 170 23.14 -0.10 -7.33
C ALA A 170 22.00 -1.08 -7.01
N TRP A 171 22.10 -2.33 -7.49
CA TRP A 171 21.19 -3.41 -7.11
C TRP A 171 21.46 -3.97 -5.70
N ALA A 172 22.60 -3.61 -5.08
CA ALA A 172 22.96 -4.01 -3.72
C ALA A 172 22.89 -2.86 -2.70
N SER A 173 22.73 -1.60 -3.12
CA SER A 173 22.31 -0.51 -2.21
C SER A 173 20.84 -0.67 -1.85
N ARG A 174 20.42 -0.17 -0.67
CA ARG A 174 18.98 0.02 -0.42
C ARG A 174 18.51 1.30 -1.09
N ASN A 175 17.38 1.23 -1.78
CA ASN A 175 16.75 2.38 -2.41
C ASN A 175 15.25 2.13 -2.48
N ALA A 176 14.51 2.61 -1.46
CA ALA A 176 13.09 2.32 -1.28
C ALA A 176 12.28 2.72 -2.52
N ASP A 177 12.46 3.95 -3.03
CA ASP A 177 11.83 4.46 -4.25
C ASP A 177 11.95 3.49 -5.43
N ALA A 178 13.14 2.91 -5.62
CA ALA A 178 13.40 2.00 -6.72
C ALA A 178 12.80 0.61 -6.50
N GLY A 179 12.54 0.21 -5.24
CA GLY A 179 11.71 -0.94 -4.92
C GLY A 179 10.24 -0.66 -5.24
N GLU A 180 9.74 0.52 -4.85
CA GLU A 180 8.35 0.92 -5.04
C GLU A 180 7.98 1.09 -6.52
N VAL A 181 8.82 1.78 -7.30
CA VAL A 181 8.61 1.86 -8.77
C VAL A 181 8.53 0.46 -9.39
N LEU A 182 9.35 -0.49 -8.93
CA LEU A 182 9.31 -1.87 -9.42
C LEU A 182 8.03 -2.60 -8.99
N PHE A 183 7.61 -2.47 -7.73
CA PHE A 183 6.35 -3.03 -7.24
C PHE A 183 5.16 -2.54 -8.09
N GLU A 184 5.11 -1.25 -8.39
CA GLU A 184 4.05 -0.63 -9.19
C GLU A 184 4.05 -1.05 -10.66
N LEU A 185 5.21 -1.42 -11.24
CA LEU A 185 5.22 -2.06 -12.55
C LEU A 185 4.41 -3.37 -12.53
N GLY A 186 4.29 -4.04 -11.38
CA GLY A 186 3.44 -5.21 -11.18
C GLY A 186 1.96 -4.94 -11.48
N PHE A 187 1.43 -3.78 -11.08
CA PHE A 187 0.06 -3.35 -11.38
C PHE A 187 -0.10 -2.78 -12.77
N ILE A 188 0.85 -1.95 -13.24
CA ILE A 188 0.82 -1.41 -14.61
C ILE A 188 0.84 -2.56 -15.62
N LEU A 189 1.57 -3.65 -15.35
CA LEU A 189 1.54 -4.87 -16.18
C LEU A 189 0.21 -5.65 -16.15
N LEU A 190 -0.73 -5.34 -15.25
CA LEU A 190 -2.11 -5.86 -15.30
C LEU A 190 -3.03 -4.99 -16.15
N ARG A 191 -2.72 -3.69 -16.30
CA ARG A 191 -3.49 -2.72 -17.10
C ARG A 191 -2.95 -2.50 -18.52
N ALA A 192 -1.70 -2.85 -18.76
CA ALA A 192 -1.10 -2.88 -20.09
C ALA A 192 -1.79 -3.91 -21.01
N PRO A 193 -2.04 -3.58 -22.29
CA PRO A 193 -2.50 -4.54 -23.30
C PRO A 193 -1.65 -5.81 -23.35
N GLY A 194 -2.25 -6.97 -23.58
CA GLY A 194 -1.55 -8.27 -23.45
C GLY A 194 -0.21 -8.37 -24.21
N ALA A 195 -0.11 -7.81 -25.43
CA ALA A 195 1.14 -7.80 -26.21
C ALA A 195 2.24 -6.89 -25.62
N ILE A 196 1.84 -5.79 -25.00
CA ILE A 196 2.70 -4.84 -24.29
C ILE A 196 3.21 -5.49 -23.00
N ALA A 197 2.30 -6.07 -22.19
CA ALA A 197 2.65 -6.77 -20.96
C ALA A 197 3.64 -7.92 -21.19
N VAL A 198 3.43 -8.76 -22.23
CA VAL A 198 4.36 -9.84 -22.61
C VAL A 198 5.76 -9.29 -22.98
N THR A 199 5.81 -8.15 -23.68
CA THR A 199 7.07 -7.53 -24.10
C THR A 199 7.88 -7.02 -22.91
N TYR A 200 7.24 -6.34 -21.95
CA TYR A 200 7.91 -5.79 -20.77
C TYR A 200 8.20 -6.85 -19.69
N ARG A 201 7.33 -7.85 -19.48
CA ARG A 201 7.63 -9.03 -18.63
C ARG A 201 8.90 -9.75 -19.10
N ARG A 202 9.14 -9.86 -20.41
CA ARG A 202 10.41 -10.40 -20.94
C ARG A 202 11.62 -9.53 -20.58
N ARG A 203 11.56 -8.20 -20.80
CA ARG A 203 12.66 -7.29 -20.43
C ARG A 203 13.02 -7.38 -18.94
N LEU A 204 12.00 -7.45 -18.07
CA LEU A 204 12.17 -7.62 -16.63
C LEU A 204 12.81 -8.98 -16.28
N ALA A 205 12.46 -10.07 -16.97
CA ALA A 205 13.11 -11.37 -16.80
C ALA A 205 14.58 -11.36 -17.29
N ASP A 206 14.87 -10.71 -18.42
CA ASP A 206 16.23 -10.52 -18.94
C ASP A 206 17.08 -9.62 -18.02
N LEU A 207 16.46 -8.67 -17.33
CA LEU A 207 17.09 -7.86 -16.28
C LEU A 207 17.36 -8.70 -15.01
N TRP A 208 16.36 -9.45 -14.53
CA TRP A 208 16.48 -10.34 -13.37
C TRP A 208 17.63 -11.35 -13.53
N SER A 209 17.71 -11.99 -14.69
CA SER A 209 18.79 -12.92 -15.06
C SER A 209 20.18 -12.26 -15.02
N ARG A 210 20.29 -11.01 -15.52
CA ARG A 210 21.54 -10.23 -15.45
C ARG A 210 21.93 -9.88 -14.02
N ILE A 211 21.03 -9.36 -13.20
CA ILE A 211 21.39 -8.88 -11.84
C ILE A 211 21.64 -10.03 -10.85
N THR A 212 21.09 -11.22 -11.12
CA THR A 212 21.32 -12.43 -10.31
C THR A 212 22.53 -13.26 -10.76
N THR A 213 23.20 -12.86 -11.86
CA THR A 213 24.42 -13.54 -12.35
C THR A 213 25.57 -13.37 -11.35
N GLY A 214 25.84 -14.42 -10.58
CA GLY A 214 26.83 -14.44 -9.50
C GLY A 214 26.23 -14.47 -8.08
N GLY A 215 24.91 -14.31 -7.94
CA GLY A 215 24.19 -14.31 -6.66
C GLY A 215 23.02 -13.35 -6.67
N ARG A 216 21.97 -13.64 -5.90
CA ARG A 216 20.80 -12.76 -5.73
C ARG A 216 21.18 -11.56 -4.85
N PRO A 217 20.97 -10.30 -5.26
CA PRO A 217 21.17 -9.15 -4.39
C PRO A 217 20.18 -9.17 -3.20
N GLU A 218 20.62 -8.66 -2.05
CA GLU A 218 19.79 -8.51 -0.84
C GLU A 218 19.33 -7.05 -0.68
N SER A 219 18.34 -6.64 -1.49
CA SER A 219 17.79 -5.28 -1.52
C SER A 219 16.29 -5.28 -1.81
N GLU A 220 15.57 -4.23 -1.38
CA GLU A 220 14.13 -4.11 -1.61
C GLU A 220 13.79 -4.12 -3.12
N GLN A 221 14.58 -3.45 -3.96
CA GLN A 221 14.39 -3.46 -5.42
C GLN A 221 14.73 -4.80 -6.09
N ALA A 222 15.61 -5.63 -5.51
CA ALA A 222 15.80 -7.00 -5.98
C ALA A 222 14.65 -7.92 -5.53
N ASP A 223 14.12 -7.73 -4.32
CA ASP A 223 12.94 -8.45 -3.81
C ASP A 223 11.68 -8.11 -4.63
N ALA A 224 11.45 -6.85 -4.97
CA ALA A 224 10.35 -6.39 -5.82
C ALA A 224 10.45 -6.93 -7.25
N LEU A 225 11.63 -6.86 -7.89
CA LEU A 225 11.84 -7.43 -9.24
C LEU A 225 11.64 -8.95 -9.25
N ASP A 226 12.07 -9.67 -8.21
CA ASP A 226 11.82 -11.11 -8.08
C ASP A 226 10.31 -11.40 -8.07
N ALA A 227 9.54 -10.63 -7.30
CA ALA A 227 8.08 -10.75 -7.22
C ALA A 227 7.37 -10.43 -8.55
N VAL A 228 7.73 -9.34 -9.25
CA VAL A 228 7.10 -8.98 -10.54
C VAL A 228 7.41 -9.99 -11.65
N VAL A 229 8.64 -10.54 -11.68
CA VAL A 229 9.09 -11.49 -12.71
C VAL A 229 8.60 -12.91 -12.42
N ASN A 230 8.79 -13.37 -11.17
CA ASN A 230 8.58 -14.77 -10.78
C ASN A 230 7.34 -14.97 -9.90
N ASN A 231 6.51 -13.94 -9.74
CA ASN A 231 5.18 -14.00 -9.15
C ASN A 231 5.21 -14.65 -7.75
N ALA A 232 4.35 -15.65 -7.51
CA ALA A 232 4.25 -16.38 -6.24
C ALA A 232 5.61 -16.90 -5.69
N GLU A 233 6.51 -17.35 -6.58
CA GLU A 233 7.82 -17.85 -6.13
C GLU A 233 8.77 -16.73 -5.71
N GLY A 234 8.78 -15.63 -6.45
CA GLY A 234 9.63 -14.47 -6.14
C GLY A 234 9.19 -13.79 -4.86
N ALA A 235 7.88 -13.62 -4.68
CA ALA A 235 7.28 -13.18 -3.42
C ALA A 235 7.66 -14.10 -2.24
N THR A 236 7.65 -15.41 -2.45
CA THR A 236 8.10 -16.40 -1.44
C THR A 236 9.59 -16.26 -1.13
N ARG A 237 10.45 -15.98 -2.13
CA ARG A 237 11.90 -15.76 -1.94
C ARG A 237 12.23 -14.45 -1.22
N ALA A 238 11.46 -13.38 -1.47
CA ALA A 238 11.54 -12.12 -0.72
C ALA A 238 11.15 -12.30 0.76
N GLY A 239 10.39 -13.35 1.09
CA GLY A 239 10.22 -13.85 2.46
C GLY A 239 9.25 -13.05 3.34
N GLY A 240 8.35 -12.26 2.75
CA GLY A 240 7.34 -11.51 3.51
C GLY A 240 7.86 -10.27 4.23
N LYS A 241 8.92 -9.64 3.70
CA LYS A 241 9.57 -8.45 4.27
C LYS A 241 8.85 -7.15 3.89
N ALA A 242 8.65 -6.94 2.60
CA ALA A 242 7.66 -6.02 2.06
C ALA A 242 6.36 -6.82 1.91
N ARG A 243 5.25 -6.30 2.43
CA ARG A 243 4.04 -7.09 2.77
C ARG A 243 2.83 -6.64 1.97
N ASP A 244 2.59 -5.34 1.97
CA ASP A 244 2.19 -4.50 0.82
C ASP A 244 2.50 -5.12 -0.56
N MET A 245 3.78 -5.44 -0.84
CA MET A 245 4.32 -5.75 -2.17
C MET A 245 3.77 -7.01 -2.90
N TYR A 246 2.66 -7.58 -2.44
CA TYR A 246 2.04 -8.79 -3.00
C TYR A 246 0.63 -8.61 -3.58
N ALA A 247 0.03 -7.41 -3.55
CA ALA A 247 -1.29 -7.17 -4.18
C ALA A 247 -1.29 -7.32 -5.72
N HIS A 248 -0.13 -7.32 -6.40
CA HIS A 248 -0.04 -7.71 -7.81
C HIS A 248 0.15 -9.24 -8.03
N VAL A 249 0.47 -10.02 -6.99
CA VAL A 249 0.93 -11.42 -7.08
C VAL A 249 -0.24 -12.41 -7.22
N THR A 250 -0.25 -13.16 -8.32
CA THR A 250 -1.36 -14.04 -8.71
C THR A 250 -1.08 -15.52 -8.39
N GLY A 251 -2.13 -16.26 -8.04
CA GLY A 251 -2.03 -17.72 -7.81
C GLY A 251 -1.41 -18.14 -6.47
N ALA A 252 -1.26 -17.22 -5.51
CA ALA A 252 -0.60 -17.45 -4.22
C ALA A 252 -1.52 -17.32 -2.98
N PRO A 253 -2.75 -17.87 -2.95
CA PRO A 253 -3.74 -17.56 -1.92
C PRO A 253 -3.28 -17.85 -0.48
N GLU A 254 -2.55 -18.96 -0.27
CA GLU A 254 -2.00 -19.32 1.04
C GLU A 254 -0.86 -18.38 1.50
N LEU A 255 -0.08 -17.82 0.55
CA LEU A 255 0.94 -16.82 0.87
C LEU A 255 0.28 -15.51 1.30
N LEU A 256 -0.77 -15.07 0.59
CA LEU A 256 -1.51 -13.85 0.94
C LEU A 256 -2.22 -14.01 2.29
N ALA A 257 -2.86 -15.15 2.56
CA ALA A 257 -3.46 -15.43 3.87
C ALA A 257 -2.42 -15.52 4.99
N LYS A 258 -1.20 -16.02 4.72
CA LYS A 258 -0.06 -15.96 5.66
C LYS A 258 0.37 -14.53 5.93
N VAL A 259 0.54 -13.70 4.90
CA VAL A 259 0.98 -12.30 5.01
C VAL A 259 -0.02 -11.50 5.84
N VAL A 260 -1.32 -11.63 5.58
CA VAL A 260 -2.38 -10.95 6.36
C VAL A 260 -2.44 -11.44 7.81
N ARG A 261 -2.10 -12.70 8.09
CA ARG A 261 -2.01 -13.24 9.47
C ARG A 261 -0.77 -12.75 10.23
N GLU A 262 0.33 -12.52 9.53
CA GLU A 262 1.64 -12.17 10.11
C GLU A 262 1.92 -10.65 10.09
N SER A 263 0.99 -9.84 9.60
CA SER A 263 1.09 -8.38 9.53
C SER A 263 0.05 -7.67 10.38
N GLU A 264 0.41 -6.47 10.83
CA GLU A 264 -0.50 -5.47 11.40
C GLU A 264 -1.09 -4.58 10.28
N TYR A 265 -0.60 -4.73 9.04
CA TYR A 265 -1.12 -4.07 7.85
C TYR A 265 -2.55 -4.51 7.53
N ILE A 266 -3.36 -3.53 7.15
CA ILE A 266 -4.75 -3.67 6.72
C ILE A 266 -4.78 -4.04 5.22
N PRO A 267 -5.16 -5.28 4.84
CA PRO A 267 -5.22 -5.67 3.43
C PRO A 267 -6.43 -5.05 2.72
N ASP A 268 -6.16 -4.53 1.53
CA ASP A 268 -7.15 -4.06 0.57
C ASP A 268 -8.03 -5.19 -0.03
N ALA A 269 -8.98 -4.79 -0.87
CA ALA A 269 -9.85 -5.68 -1.64
C ALA A 269 -9.11 -6.57 -2.65
N ARG A 270 -7.95 -6.13 -3.17
CA ARG A 270 -7.14 -6.89 -4.13
C ARG A 270 -6.51 -8.12 -3.49
N PHE A 271 -6.05 -8.04 -2.24
CA PHE A 271 -5.66 -9.21 -1.44
C PHE A 271 -6.78 -10.24 -1.32
N ILE A 272 -8.05 -9.80 -1.21
CA ILE A 272 -9.22 -10.69 -1.12
C ILE A 272 -9.63 -11.20 -2.51
N PHE A 273 -9.48 -10.42 -3.58
CA PHE A 273 -9.64 -10.88 -4.97
C PHE A 273 -8.66 -12.01 -5.32
N LEU A 274 -7.44 -11.96 -4.77
CA LEU A 274 -6.39 -12.94 -5.03
C LEU A 274 -6.42 -14.15 -4.07
N GLY A 275 -6.67 -13.91 -2.78
CA GLY A 275 -6.67 -14.94 -1.73
C GLY A 275 -8.04 -15.52 -1.36
N GLY A 276 -9.14 -14.86 -1.75
CA GLY A 276 -10.50 -15.28 -1.45
C GLY A 276 -10.84 -15.33 0.04
N GLU A 277 -11.78 -16.22 0.40
CA GLU A 277 -12.27 -16.38 1.78
C GLU A 277 -11.15 -16.72 2.78
N GLY A 278 -10.02 -17.28 2.34
CA GLY A 278 -8.86 -17.57 3.20
C GLY A 278 -8.21 -16.29 3.77
N VAL A 279 -8.01 -15.28 2.92
CA VAL A 279 -7.56 -13.94 3.35
C VAL A 279 -8.64 -13.25 4.19
N LEU A 280 -9.89 -13.29 3.72
CA LEU A 280 -11.01 -12.64 4.38
C LEU A 280 -11.26 -13.19 5.80
N ALA A 281 -11.03 -14.49 6.04
CA ALA A 281 -11.14 -15.11 7.36
C ALA A 281 -9.98 -14.79 8.32
N GLU A 282 -8.85 -14.29 7.83
CA GLU A 282 -7.78 -13.70 8.65
C GLU A 282 -8.11 -12.23 8.95
N LEU A 283 -8.54 -11.46 7.95
CA LEU A 283 -9.02 -10.09 8.12
C LEU A 283 -10.21 -9.98 9.08
N ALA A 284 -11.15 -10.94 9.06
CA ALA A 284 -12.30 -11.00 9.97
C ALA A 284 -11.93 -11.07 11.47
N ARG A 285 -10.64 -11.26 11.80
CA ARG A 285 -10.12 -11.21 13.18
C ARG A 285 -9.69 -9.79 13.58
N GLN A 286 -9.34 -8.96 12.60
CA GLN A 286 -8.64 -7.68 12.70
C GLN A 286 -9.51 -6.45 12.39
N TRP A 287 -10.65 -6.60 11.69
CA TRP A 287 -11.51 -5.48 11.22
C TRP A 287 -11.95 -4.43 12.27
N LYS A 288 -11.80 -4.69 13.58
CA LYS A 288 -12.27 -3.78 14.65
C LYS A 288 -11.52 -2.45 14.68
N ASP A 289 -10.31 -2.46 14.12
CA ASP A 289 -9.35 -1.36 14.15
C ASP A 289 -9.35 -0.59 12.81
N TRP A 290 -10.24 -0.93 11.88
CA TRP A 290 -10.49 -0.20 10.62
C TRP A 290 -11.44 0.99 10.84
N ASP A 291 -11.28 2.04 10.03
CA ASP A 291 -12.41 2.90 9.73
C ASP A 291 -13.48 2.16 8.92
N ALA A 292 -14.74 2.45 9.24
CA ALA A 292 -15.89 1.74 8.73
C ALA A 292 -16.47 2.34 7.43
N ALA A 293 -16.11 3.57 7.05
CA ALA A 293 -16.37 4.10 5.71
C ALA A 293 -15.33 3.54 4.72
N THR A 294 -14.02 3.56 5.06
CA THR A 294 -12.95 2.96 4.23
C THR A 294 -13.24 1.48 3.94
N PHE A 295 -13.63 0.70 4.96
CA PHE A 295 -14.04 -0.71 4.77
C PHE A 295 -15.19 -0.86 3.75
N LEU A 296 -16.19 0.03 3.79
CA LEU A 296 -17.36 -0.07 2.91
C LEU A 296 -17.08 0.45 1.48
N ALA A 297 -16.16 1.40 1.32
CA ALA A 297 -15.75 1.92 0.01
C ALA A 297 -14.96 0.91 -0.82
N ASP A 298 -14.03 0.18 -0.18
CA ASP A 298 -13.19 -0.81 -0.84
C ASP A 298 -13.81 -2.22 -0.77
N LEU A 299 -14.00 -2.77 0.44
CA LEU A 299 -14.45 -4.15 0.60
C LEU A 299 -15.96 -4.33 0.41
N GLY A 300 -16.75 -3.27 0.55
CA GLY A 300 -18.20 -3.30 0.33
C GLY A 300 -18.62 -3.64 -1.11
N ARG A 301 -17.71 -3.56 -2.08
CA ARG A 301 -17.90 -4.00 -3.47
C ARG A 301 -17.86 -5.54 -3.62
N ILE A 302 -17.25 -6.26 -2.67
CA ILE A 302 -17.00 -7.69 -2.76
C ILE A 302 -18.23 -8.51 -2.31
N ARG A 303 -18.65 -9.46 -3.14
CA ARG A 303 -19.80 -10.34 -2.93
C ARG A 303 -19.38 -11.64 -2.21
N GLY A 304 -18.78 -11.50 -1.03
CA GLY A 304 -18.35 -12.62 -0.17
C GLY A 304 -19.26 -12.82 1.06
N PRO A 305 -19.59 -14.06 1.47
CA PRO A 305 -20.27 -14.30 2.74
C PRO A 305 -19.51 -13.71 3.94
N GLY A 306 -18.17 -13.79 3.96
CA GLY A 306 -17.36 -13.17 5.01
C GLY A 306 -17.53 -11.66 5.11
N VAL A 307 -17.71 -10.95 3.98
CA VAL A 307 -17.95 -9.50 3.96
C VAL A 307 -19.31 -9.19 4.59
N VAL A 308 -20.35 -9.95 4.23
CA VAL A 308 -21.69 -9.84 4.82
C VAL A 308 -21.69 -10.15 6.33
N GLU A 309 -20.75 -10.96 6.83
CA GLU A 309 -20.57 -11.18 8.27
C GLU A 309 -19.82 -10.03 8.97
N ILE A 310 -18.77 -9.47 8.35
CA ILE A 310 -18.03 -8.33 8.92
C ILE A 310 -18.93 -7.07 8.96
N VAL A 311 -19.58 -6.70 7.86
CA VAL A 311 -20.49 -5.52 7.83
C VAL A 311 -21.66 -5.70 8.81
N ARG A 312 -22.13 -6.94 9.03
CA ARG A 312 -23.11 -7.27 10.06
C ARG A 312 -22.58 -7.09 11.48
N ALA A 313 -21.31 -7.39 11.73
CA ALA A 313 -20.68 -7.09 13.02
C ALA A 313 -20.47 -5.58 13.22
N MET A 314 -20.06 -4.85 12.18
CA MET A 314 -19.95 -3.38 12.15
C MET A 314 -21.30 -2.72 12.48
N SER A 315 -22.39 -3.12 11.82
CA SER A 315 -23.75 -2.61 12.01
C SER A 315 -24.27 -2.62 13.47
N VAL A 316 -23.65 -3.41 14.35
CA VAL A 316 -23.92 -3.48 15.78
C VAL A 316 -22.89 -2.71 16.61
N ARG A 317 -21.62 -2.63 16.17
CA ARG A 317 -20.45 -2.33 17.00
C ARG A 317 -19.57 -1.14 16.59
N SER A 318 -19.33 -0.86 15.30
CA SER A 318 -18.57 0.33 14.87
C SER A 318 -19.45 1.59 14.96
N ASP A 319 -18.92 2.80 14.78
CA ASP A 319 -19.75 4.00 14.84
C ASP A 319 -20.55 4.24 13.53
N ALA A 320 -20.05 3.80 12.37
CA ALA A 320 -20.76 3.78 11.08
C ALA A 320 -21.87 2.70 10.98
N LYS A 321 -22.75 2.64 11.99
CA LYS A 321 -23.91 1.74 12.02
C LYS A 321 -24.96 2.11 10.97
N PRO A 322 -25.27 3.39 10.67
CA PRO A 322 -26.21 3.73 9.61
C PRO A 322 -25.79 3.20 8.23
N GLU A 323 -24.50 3.34 7.90
CA GLU A 323 -23.88 3.01 6.61
C GLU A 323 -23.84 1.49 6.44
N ALA A 324 -23.32 0.77 7.43
CA ALA A 324 -23.34 -0.69 7.45
C ALA A 324 -24.77 -1.27 7.39
N LYS A 325 -25.76 -0.59 8.01
CA LYS A 325 -27.19 -0.98 7.90
C LYS A 325 -27.80 -0.64 6.55
N ALA A 326 -27.36 0.42 5.87
CA ALA A 326 -27.77 0.70 4.50
C ALA A 326 -27.25 -0.38 3.56
N TRP A 327 -25.93 -0.59 3.55
CA TRP A 327 -25.27 -1.61 2.75
C TRP A 327 -25.91 -3.00 2.91
N LEU A 328 -26.26 -3.42 4.14
CA LEU A 328 -26.92 -4.70 4.40
C LEU A 328 -28.36 -4.80 3.86
N ARG A 329 -29.11 -3.70 3.76
CA ARG A 329 -30.42 -3.73 3.09
C ARG A 329 -30.23 -3.97 1.59
N ASP A 330 -29.30 -3.24 1.01
CA ASP A 330 -29.15 -3.08 -0.43
C ASP A 330 -28.43 -4.30 -1.06
N HIS A 331 -27.44 -4.87 -0.35
CA HIS A 331 -26.60 -5.96 -0.84
C HIS A 331 -26.88 -7.34 -0.23
N ALA A 332 -27.38 -7.41 1.02
CA ALA A 332 -27.60 -8.68 1.73
C ALA A 332 -29.09 -9.14 1.74
N GLY A 333 -29.90 -8.62 0.81
CA GLY A 333 -31.28 -9.06 0.61
C GLY A 333 -32.27 -8.58 1.68
N GLY A 334 -32.08 -7.41 2.26
CA GLY A 334 -33.01 -6.76 3.20
C GLY A 334 -33.14 -7.38 4.60
N ALA A 335 -32.88 -8.66 4.76
CA ALA A 335 -33.19 -9.42 5.97
C ALA A 335 -32.07 -9.36 7.03
N ILE A 336 -31.95 -8.22 7.74
CA ILE A 336 -31.21 -8.15 9.01
C ILE A 336 -31.95 -9.02 10.04
N PRO A 337 -31.40 -10.16 10.50
CA PRO A 337 -32.15 -11.03 11.41
C PRO A 337 -32.10 -10.45 12.82
N ALA A 338 -33.25 -10.05 13.36
CA ALA A 338 -33.41 -9.46 14.70
C ALA A 338 -33.00 -10.38 15.89
N LYS A 339 -32.30 -11.49 15.63
CA LYS A 339 -31.74 -12.42 16.62
C LYS A 339 -30.21 -12.31 16.78
N SER A 340 -29.48 -11.61 15.89
CA SER A 340 -28.01 -11.51 15.96
C SER A 340 -27.49 -10.70 17.16
N GLU A 341 -28.27 -9.73 17.66
CA GLU A 341 -27.94 -8.95 18.87
C GLU A 341 -27.85 -9.81 20.13
N ALA A 342 -28.56 -10.95 20.18
CA ALA A 342 -28.49 -11.87 21.31
C ALA A 342 -27.19 -12.69 21.30
N ALA A 343 -26.79 -13.19 20.11
CA ALA A 343 -25.56 -13.99 19.96
C ALA A 343 -24.29 -13.16 20.22
N THR A 344 -24.23 -11.93 19.72
CA THR A 344 -23.06 -11.05 19.92
C THR A 344 -22.90 -10.51 21.35
N LYS A 345 -23.96 -10.57 22.19
CA LYS A 345 -23.88 -10.35 23.65
C LYS A 345 -23.35 -11.56 24.41
N ALA A 346 -23.69 -12.79 23.98
CA ALA A 346 -23.17 -14.00 24.61
C ALA A 346 -21.64 -14.11 24.46
N ALA A 347 -21.10 -13.73 23.30
CA ALA A 347 -19.67 -13.77 23.00
C ALA A 347 -18.80 -12.77 23.80
N THR A 348 -19.38 -11.75 24.45
CA THR A 348 -18.64 -10.68 25.17
C THR A 348 -19.01 -10.56 26.65
N GLY A 349 -19.88 -11.44 27.17
CA GLY A 349 -20.59 -11.25 28.44
C GLY A 349 -20.29 -12.22 29.58
N ALA A 350 -19.15 -12.94 29.57
CA ALA A 350 -18.92 -14.09 30.47
C ALA A 350 -17.87 -13.90 31.59
N LYS A 351 -17.67 -12.67 32.11
CA LYS A 351 -16.89 -12.48 33.35
C LYS A 351 -17.73 -12.91 34.57
N ALA A 352 -17.78 -14.22 34.82
CA ALA A 352 -18.55 -14.81 35.90
C ALA A 352 -18.16 -14.22 37.26
N LYS A 353 -19.08 -13.50 37.91
CA LYS A 353 -18.94 -13.09 39.31
C LYS A 353 -19.04 -14.34 40.19
N ALA A 354 -17.90 -14.91 40.55
CA ALA A 354 -17.84 -16.04 41.49
C ALA A 354 -18.55 -15.66 42.80
N ALA A 355 -19.63 -16.36 43.11
CA ALA A 355 -20.35 -16.18 44.37
C ALA A 355 -19.44 -16.56 45.54
N LYS A 356 -19.29 -15.66 46.52
CA LYS A 356 -18.43 -15.84 47.69
C LYS A 356 -19.04 -16.90 48.63
N PRO A 357 -18.44 -18.10 48.81
CA PRO A 357 -18.92 -19.04 49.81
C PRO A 357 -18.62 -18.52 51.22
N ALA A 358 -19.55 -18.72 52.14
CA ALA A 358 -19.33 -18.52 53.57
C ALA A 358 -18.96 -19.87 54.21
N GLY A 359 -17.89 -19.93 55.01
CA GLY A 359 -17.53 -21.15 55.73
C GLY A 359 -16.10 -21.21 56.29
N ALA A 360 -16.00 -21.13 57.61
CA ALA A 360 -14.98 -21.70 58.50
C ALA A 360 -13.51 -21.90 58.03
N LYS A 361 -12.59 -21.21 58.74
CA LYS A 361 -11.30 -21.74 59.26
C LYS A 361 -10.93 -20.90 60.50
N ALA A 362 -10.91 -21.46 61.70
CA ALA A 362 -9.89 -22.33 62.30
C ALA A 362 -8.71 -21.52 62.90
N LYS A 363 -8.44 -21.72 64.20
CA LYS A 363 -7.34 -21.06 64.94
C LYS A 363 -5.99 -21.69 64.58
N ALA A 364 -4.96 -20.87 64.41
CA ALA A 364 -3.56 -21.30 64.45
C ALA A 364 -2.66 -20.17 65.02
N ALA A 365 -1.51 -20.55 65.59
CA ALA A 365 -0.67 -19.68 66.42
C ALA A 365 0.23 -18.70 65.62
N LYS A 366 0.69 -17.66 66.32
CA LYS A 366 1.67 -16.67 65.85
C LYS A 366 3.03 -16.88 66.54
N PRO A 367 4.12 -17.18 65.80
CA PRO A 367 5.49 -16.91 66.22
C PRO A 367 5.91 -15.47 65.85
N ALA A 368 7.06 -15.00 66.33
CA ALA A 368 7.48 -13.61 66.18
C ALA A 368 8.92 -13.45 65.64
N GLY A 369 9.09 -12.47 64.76
CA GLY A 369 10.24 -11.56 64.75
C GLY A 369 11.56 -12.01 64.12
N ALA A 370 11.99 -11.25 63.10
CA ALA A 370 13.41 -11.00 62.83
C ALA A 370 13.57 -9.58 62.23
N LYS A 371 14.63 -8.86 62.60
CA LYS A 371 15.02 -7.57 61.99
C LYS A 371 16.45 -7.68 61.44
N ALA A 372 16.64 -7.32 60.17
CA ALA A 372 17.94 -6.90 59.62
C ALA A 372 17.65 -5.72 58.69
N ARG A 373 17.99 -4.48 59.07
CA ARG A 373 19.31 -3.83 58.93
C ARG A 373 19.81 -3.81 57.47
N ALA A 374 19.65 -2.65 56.83
CA ALA A 374 20.31 -2.31 55.58
C ALA A 374 21.81 -2.00 55.82
N ALA A 375 22.62 -2.18 54.77
CA ALA A 375 24.00 -1.74 54.69
C ALA A 375 24.25 -1.05 53.35
N LYS A 376 25.16 -0.07 53.34
CA LYS A 376 25.53 0.75 52.16
C LYS A 376 27.04 0.96 52.15
N PRO A 377 27.66 0.79 50.98
CA PRO A 377 28.66 1.76 50.49
C PRO A 377 28.27 2.16 49.03
N ALA A 378 28.54 3.35 48.47
CA ALA A 378 29.76 4.16 48.45
C ALA A 378 30.93 3.43 47.74
N GLY A 379 31.55 3.94 46.67
CA GLY A 379 31.26 5.11 45.85
C GLY A 379 32.56 5.68 45.26
N ALA A 380 32.64 5.92 43.95
CA ALA A 380 33.82 6.48 43.32
C ALA A 380 33.47 7.41 42.13
N LYS A 381 34.24 8.49 41.97
CA LYS A 381 34.26 9.37 40.79
C LYS A 381 35.70 9.51 40.31
N ALA A 382 35.90 9.61 39.00
CA ALA A 382 37.10 10.20 38.41
C ALA A 382 36.73 10.97 37.13
N LYS A 383 37.45 12.06 36.83
CA LYS A 383 37.32 12.86 35.59
C LYS A 383 38.66 12.83 34.84
N ALA A 384 38.65 12.89 33.51
CA ALA A 384 39.83 13.30 32.72
C ALA A 384 39.47 13.96 31.36
N LYS A 385 40.08 15.13 31.12
CA LYS A 385 40.29 15.93 29.87
C LYS A 385 41.38 16.98 30.26
N PRO A 386 42.10 17.69 29.36
CA PRO A 386 41.99 17.87 27.90
C PRO A 386 43.26 17.30 27.16
N ALA A 387 43.85 17.75 26.03
CA ALA A 387 43.63 18.90 25.11
C ALA A 387 44.14 18.66 23.66
N ALA A 388 43.34 19.16 22.70
CA ALA A 388 43.65 19.95 21.49
C ALA A 388 45.00 19.93 20.71
N LYS A 389 44.86 20.11 19.37
CA LYS A 389 45.78 20.69 18.35
C LYS A 389 46.90 19.77 17.78
N ALA A 390 47.34 19.88 16.51
CA ALA A 390 46.94 20.78 15.39
C ALA A 390 47.24 20.21 13.96
N LYS A 391 46.76 20.94 12.94
CA LYS A 391 46.94 20.84 11.47
C LYS A 391 48.22 20.16 10.93
N ALA A 392 48.05 19.43 9.82
CA ALA A 392 48.88 19.59 8.61
C ALA A 392 48.18 19.08 7.32
N ARG A 393 48.03 19.94 6.31
CA ARG A 393 48.08 19.60 4.87
C ARG A 393 48.58 20.85 4.14
N ARG A 394 49.36 20.67 3.08
CA ARG A 394 50.11 21.72 2.38
C ARG A 394 49.98 21.51 0.87
N THR A 395 49.91 22.62 0.12
CA THR A 395 50.08 22.74 -1.35
C THR A 395 49.51 21.57 -2.16
#